data_AF-A0ABC8SRZ4-F1
#
_entry.id   AF-A0ABC8SRZ4-F1
#
_cell.length_a   1.000
_cell.length_b   1.000
_cell.length_c   1.000
_cell.angle_alpha   90.00
_cell.angle_beta   90.00
_cell.angle_gamma   90.00
#
_symmetry.space_group_name_H-M   'P 1'
#
loop_
_entity.id
_entity.type
_entity.pdbx_description
1 polymer ?
#
loop_
_entity_poly.entity_id
_entity_poly.type
_entity_poly.pdbx_seq_one_letter_code
_entity_poly.pdbx_strand_id
1 'polypeptide(L)'
;MDEAFSQSKRFFDLPIKEKMKLLRNKKHRGYTPVLDQHLDPINQVHGDYKEGYYIGVEVPDDDSDTEKPFFGPNVWPSTNILPGWRQTMEKYHREVLEVAKAIARLIALALDLEGNFFDQQEILGKPIAVLRLLHYEGLISDPTRDYMEPVPILILV
;
A
#
# COMPACT_ATOMS: atom_id res chain seq x y z
N MET A 1 -0.04 14.36 -9.25
CA MET A 1 0.79 14.05 -8.07
C MET A 1 0.34 14.89 -6.87
N ASP A 2 0.37 16.22 -6.94
CA ASP A 2 -0.01 17.11 -5.82
C ASP A 2 -1.40 16.85 -5.24
N GLU A 3 -2.41 16.68 -6.11
CA GLU A 3 -3.77 16.36 -5.67
C GLU A 3 -3.83 15.02 -4.91
N ALA A 4 -3.03 14.02 -5.30
CA ALA A 4 -2.96 12.75 -4.57
C ALA A 4 -2.36 12.94 -3.17
N PHE A 5 -1.32 13.75 -3.03
CA PHE A 5 -0.77 14.09 -1.71
C PHE A 5 -1.76 14.88 -0.85
N SER A 6 -2.45 15.86 -1.43
CA SER A 6 -3.48 16.65 -0.76
C SER A 6 -4.63 15.76 -0.23
N GLN A 7 -5.16 14.89 -1.08
CA GLN A 7 -6.21 13.93 -0.70
C GLN A 7 -5.72 12.88 0.31
N SER A 8 -4.47 12.43 0.19
CA SER A 8 -3.85 11.54 1.18
C SER A 8 -3.80 12.21 2.55
N LYS A 9 -3.37 13.48 2.62
CA LYS A 9 -3.35 14.25 3.87
C LYS A 9 -4.75 14.37 4.46
N ARG A 10 -5.76 14.72 3.65
CA ARG A 10 -7.17 14.81 4.09
C ARG A 10 -7.67 13.51 4.71
N PHE A 11 -7.26 12.36 4.17
CA PHE A 11 -7.60 11.07 4.75
C PHE A 11 -6.94 10.83 6.11
N PHE A 12 -5.64 11.09 6.23
CA PHE A 12 -4.92 10.84 7.47
C PHE A 12 -5.30 11.82 8.60
N ASP A 13 -5.77 13.02 8.25
CA ASP A 13 -6.37 13.99 9.17
C ASP A 13 -7.77 13.58 9.70
N LEU A 14 -8.38 12.51 9.19
CA LEU A 14 -9.67 12.03 9.69
C LEU A 14 -9.54 11.48 11.13
N PRO A 15 -10.63 11.56 11.93
CA PRO A 15 -10.69 10.89 13.22
C PRO A 15 -10.38 9.40 13.08
N ILE A 16 -9.63 8.83 14.03
CA ILE A 16 -9.24 7.41 14.01
C ILE A 16 -10.45 6.47 13.84
N LYS A 17 -11.59 6.81 14.44
CA LYS A 17 -12.84 6.04 14.31
C LYS A 17 -13.32 5.93 12.85
N GLU A 18 -13.11 6.96 12.03
CA GLU A 18 -13.45 6.92 10.61
C GLU A 18 -12.41 6.12 9.81
N LYS A 19 -11.11 6.28 10.10
CA LYS A 19 -10.03 5.50 9.47
C LYS A 19 -10.17 3.99 9.75
N MET A 20 -10.51 3.61 10.98
CA MET A 20 -10.68 2.20 11.39
C MET A 20 -11.87 1.50 10.72
N LYS A 21 -12.87 2.22 10.18
CA LYS A 21 -13.94 1.59 9.36
C LYS A 21 -13.42 1.01 8.06
N LEU A 22 -12.22 1.43 7.65
CA LEU A 22 -11.59 1.08 6.38
C LEU A 22 -10.40 0.13 6.60
N LEU A 23 -10.35 -0.57 7.74
CA LEU A 23 -9.24 -1.42 8.14
C LEU A 23 -8.84 -2.42 7.04
N ARG A 24 -7.52 -2.63 6.90
CA ARG A 24 -6.94 -3.50 5.89
C ARG A 24 -7.54 -4.91 5.95
N ASN A 25 -8.13 -5.34 4.84
CA ASN A 25 -8.73 -6.67 4.72
C ASN A 25 -7.68 -7.76 4.38
N LYS A 26 -8.13 -9.02 4.31
CA LYS A 26 -7.28 -10.19 3.97
C LYS A 26 -6.65 -10.13 2.57
N LYS A 27 -7.15 -9.27 1.68
CA LYS A 27 -6.61 -9.03 0.33
C LYS A 27 -5.64 -7.84 0.31
N HIS A 28 -5.23 -7.36 1.49
CA HIS A 28 -4.36 -6.21 1.68
C HIS A 28 -4.90 -4.93 1.03
N ARG A 29 -6.20 -4.67 1.18
CA ARG A 29 -6.84 -3.41 0.77
C ARG A 29 -7.33 -2.64 1.98
N GLY A 30 -7.07 -1.35 2.04
CA GLY A 30 -7.53 -0.47 3.12
C GLY A 30 -6.42 0.02 4.06
N TYR A 31 -6.86 0.57 5.18
CA TYR A 31 -6.09 1.30 6.18
C TYR A 31 -5.29 0.39 7.13
N THR A 32 -4.03 0.75 7.39
CA THR A 32 -3.20 0.16 8.45
C THR A 32 -2.93 1.20 9.54
N PRO A 33 -3.28 0.93 10.81
CA PRO A 33 -2.99 1.85 11.89
C PRO A 33 -1.49 1.95 12.19
N VAL A 34 -1.12 2.99 12.95
CA VAL A 34 0.23 3.11 13.52
C VAL A 34 0.56 1.85 14.31
N LEU A 35 1.82 1.43 14.28
CA LEU A 35 2.33 0.22 14.93
C LEU A 35 1.87 -1.11 14.32
N ASP A 36 1.06 -1.12 13.25
CA ASP A 36 0.58 -2.38 12.62
C ASP A 36 1.70 -3.19 11.94
N GLN A 37 2.81 -2.54 11.57
CA GLN A 37 3.89 -3.18 10.84
C GLN A 37 5.13 -3.37 11.72
N HIS A 38 5.57 -4.63 11.88
CA HIS A 38 6.80 -5.01 12.57
C HIS A 38 7.73 -5.68 11.56
N LEU A 39 8.72 -4.95 11.04
CA LEU A 39 9.67 -5.47 10.04
C LEU A 39 10.88 -6.13 10.68
N ASP A 40 11.28 -5.63 11.85
CA ASP A 40 12.34 -6.20 12.66
C ASP A 40 11.81 -6.44 14.08
N PRO A 41 11.24 -7.62 14.35
CA PRO A 41 10.64 -7.93 15.65
C PRO A 41 11.63 -7.85 16.82
N ILE A 42 12.94 -7.92 16.55
CA ILE A 42 13.99 -7.88 17.57
C ILE A 42 14.26 -6.43 17.99
N ASN A 43 14.29 -5.49 17.04
CA ASN A 43 14.63 -4.10 17.30
C ASN A 43 13.43 -3.14 17.31
N GLN A 44 12.27 -3.56 16.79
CA GLN A 44 11.04 -2.76 16.70
C GLN A 44 9.95 -3.35 17.60
N VAL A 45 10.17 -3.24 18.91
CA VAL A 45 9.28 -3.82 19.94
C VAL A 45 7.85 -3.28 19.81
N HIS A 46 7.71 -2.00 19.46
CA HIS A 46 6.42 -1.33 19.33
C HIS A 46 5.82 -1.37 17.92
N GLY A 47 6.61 -1.63 16.87
CA GLY A 47 6.20 -1.51 15.47
C GLY A 47 6.48 -0.13 14.86
N ASP A 48 6.25 0.01 13.55
CA ASP A 48 6.54 1.23 12.80
C ASP A 48 5.61 2.40 13.20
N TYR A 49 6.18 3.56 13.50
CA TYR A 49 5.46 4.83 13.77
C TYR A 49 4.91 5.47 12.49
N LYS A 50 4.13 4.71 11.72
CA LYS A 50 3.47 5.16 10.51
C LYS A 50 2.10 4.51 10.37
N GLU A 51 1.14 5.28 9.90
CA GLU A 51 -0.10 4.75 9.38
C GLU A 51 -0.03 4.68 7.86
N GLY A 52 -0.93 3.90 7.25
CA GLY A 52 -0.90 3.70 5.81
C GLY A 52 -2.23 3.29 5.21
N TYR A 53 -2.28 3.28 3.88
CA TYR A 53 -3.45 2.82 3.13
C TYR A 53 -2.99 2.07 1.88
N TYR A 54 -3.57 0.89 1.66
CA TYR A 54 -3.27 0.05 0.52
C TYR A 54 -4.38 0.11 -0.52
N ILE A 55 -4.01 0.48 -1.75
CA ILE A 55 -4.89 0.54 -2.91
C ILE A 55 -4.26 -0.32 -4.00
N GLY A 56 -4.94 -1.38 -4.42
CA GLY A 56 -4.49 -2.19 -5.55
C GLY A 56 -5.19 -1.81 -6.86
N VAL A 57 -4.89 -2.58 -7.90
CA VAL A 57 -5.70 -2.56 -9.13
C VAL A 57 -7.12 -2.99 -8.76
N GLU A 58 -8.12 -2.22 -9.19
CA GLU A 58 -9.53 -2.50 -8.91
C GLU A 58 -9.95 -3.78 -9.62
N VAL A 59 -10.54 -4.70 -8.87
CA VAL A 59 -11.12 -5.94 -9.40
C VAL A 59 -12.54 -6.03 -8.84
N PRO A 60 -13.58 -5.98 -9.69
CA PRO A 60 -14.98 -6.10 -9.26
C PRO A 60 -15.23 -7.39 -8.48
N ASP A 61 -16.21 -7.37 -7.57
CA ASP A 61 -16.55 -8.53 -6.73
C ASP A 61 -17.09 -9.74 -7.52
N ASP A 62 -17.60 -9.52 -8.72
CA ASP A 62 -18.12 -10.54 -9.62
C ASP A 62 -17.07 -11.10 -10.60
N ASP A 63 -15.82 -10.63 -10.53
CA ASP A 63 -14.74 -11.12 -11.37
C ASP A 63 -14.16 -12.44 -10.83
N SER A 64 -13.94 -13.42 -11.70
CA SER A 64 -13.29 -14.69 -11.31
C SER A 64 -11.88 -14.54 -10.71
N ASP A 65 -11.20 -13.43 -10.98
CA ASP A 65 -9.91 -13.12 -10.36
C ASP A 65 -10.03 -12.86 -8.85
N THR A 66 -11.22 -12.62 -8.29
CA THR A 66 -11.38 -12.42 -6.84
C THR A 66 -11.01 -13.63 -6.00
N GLU A 67 -10.98 -14.83 -6.59
CA GLU A 67 -10.50 -16.04 -5.91
C GLU A 67 -8.98 -16.05 -5.73
N LYS A 68 -8.25 -15.19 -6.46
CA LYS A 68 -6.79 -15.10 -6.37
C LYS A 68 -6.37 -14.23 -5.17
N PRO A 69 -5.26 -14.59 -4.49
CA PRO A 69 -4.68 -13.73 -3.46
C PRO A 69 -4.39 -12.34 -4.00
N PHE A 70 -4.65 -11.29 -3.21
CA PHE A 70 -4.40 -9.89 -3.56
C PHE A 70 -5.25 -9.30 -4.70
N PHE A 71 -6.22 -10.03 -5.27
CA PHE A 71 -7.17 -9.50 -6.26
C PHE A 71 -8.56 -9.37 -5.63
N GLY A 72 -9.17 -8.19 -5.73
CA GLY A 72 -10.50 -7.91 -5.21
C GLY A 72 -10.77 -6.41 -5.12
N PRO A 73 -11.98 -6.03 -4.67
CA PRO A 73 -12.36 -4.64 -4.61
C PRO A 73 -11.47 -3.90 -3.61
N ASN A 74 -11.18 -2.64 -3.93
CA ASN A 74 -10.57 -1.76 -2.95
C ASN A 74 -11.59 -1.36 -1.88
N VAL A 75 -11.10 -1.10 -0.67
CA VAL A 75 -11.90 -0.48 0.38
C VAL A 75 -11.82 1.03 0.15
N TRP A 76 -12.96 1.72 0.08
CA TRP A 76 -13.01 3.15 -0.25
C TRP A 76 -13.73 3.94 0.85
N PRO A 77 -13.24 5.13 1.24
CA PRO A 77 -14.02 6.04 2.07
C PRO A 77 -15.29 6.49 1.33
N SER A 78 -16.36 6.76 2.09
CA SER A 78 -17.58 7.32 1.51
C SER A 78 -17.29 8.68 0.85
N THR A 79 -17.89 8.92 -0.31
CA THR A 79 -17.82 10.21 -1.02
C THR A 79 -18.37 11.37 -0.20
N ASN A 80 -19.20 11.11 0.81
CA ASN A 80 -19.69 12.14 1.74
C ASN A 80 -18.60 12.59 2.73
N ILE A 81 -17.64 11.73 3.06
CA ILE A 81 -16.55 12.01 4.00
C ILE A 81 -15.34 12.58 3.25
N LEU A 82 -14.97 11.94 2.14
CA LEU A 82 -13.85 12.35 1.31
C LEU A 82 -14.26 12.44 -0.18
N PRO A 83 -14.93 13.53 -0.57
CA PRO A 83 -15.30 13.77 -1.96
C PRO A 83 -14.06 13.81 -2.87
N GLY A 84 -14.12 13.09 -4.00
CA GLY A 84 -13.06 13.07 -5.02
C GLY A 84 -11.85 12.18 -4.69
N TRP A 85 -11.80 11.58 -3.51
CA TRP A 85 -10.62 10.84 -3.05
C TRP A 85 -10.37 9.59 -3.88
N ARG A 86 -11.40 8.75 -4.06
CA ARG A 86 -11.32 7.55 -4.90
C ARG A 86 -10.86 7.87 -6.31
N GLN A 87 -11.49 8.84 -6.97
CA GLN A 87 -11.19 9.23 -8.34
C GLN A 87 -9.73 9.73 -8.48
N THR A 88 -9.26 10.49 -7.49
CA THR A 88 -7.87 10.97 -7.44
C THR A 88 -6.90 9.81 -7.33
N MET A 89 -7.14 8.87 -6.41
CA MET A 89 -6.25 7.75 -6.17
C MET A 89 -6.25 6.74 -7.32
N GLU A 90 -7.40 6.44 -7.90
CA GLU A 90 -7.51 5.58 -9.10
C GLU A 90 -6.77 6.20 -10.30
N LYS A 91 -6.95 7.52 -10.52
CA LYS A 91 -6.23 8.23 -11.57
C LYS A 91 -4.72 8.18 -11.34
N TYR A 92 -4.28 8.51 -10.12
CA TYR A 92 -2.86 8.52 -9.79
C TYR A 92 -2.24 7.14 -9.90
N HIS A 93 -2.90 6.10 -9.36
CA HIS A 93 -2.43 4.72 -9.44
C HIS A 93 -2.25 4.25 -10.89
N ARG A 94 -3.22 4.55 -11.77
CA ARG A 94 -3.11 4.24 -13.20
C ARG A 94 -1.94 4.96 -13.85
N GLU A 95 -1.78 6.27 -13.60
CA GLU A 95 -0.70 7.07 -14.20
C GLU A 95 0.69 6.56 -13.78
N VAL A 96 0.90 6.26 -12.50
CA VAL A 96 2.20 5.73 -12.04
C VAL A 96 2.46 4.29 -12.52
N LEU A 97 1.40 3.48 -12.67
CA LEU A 97 1.53 2.14 -13.24
C LEU A 97 1.98 2.17 -14.70
N GLU A 98 1.48 3.11 -15.51
CA GLU A 98 1.93 3.26 -16.90
C GLU A 98 3.40 3.70 -16.97
N VAL A 99 3.87 4.53 -16.04
CA VAL A 99 5.30 4.85 -15.92
C VAL A 99 6.11 3.61 -15.56
N ALA A 100 5.65 2.81 -14.59
CA ALA A 100 6.32 1.56 -14.21
C ALA A 100 6.41 0.57 -15.38
N LYS A 101 5.34 0.44 -16.17
CA LYS A 101 5.35 -0.37 -17.41
C LYS A 101 6.36 0.16 -18.42
N ALA A 102 6.40 1.47 -18.66
CA ALA A 102 7.39 2.06 -19.57
C ALA A 102 8.83 1.73 -19.13
N ILE A 103 9.12 1.82 -17.83
CA ILE A 103 10.42 1.42 -17.27
C ILE A 103 10.66 -0.08 -17.48
N ALA A 104 9.68 -0.94 -17.25
CA ALA A 104 9.81 -2.38 -17.48
C ALA A 104 10.14 -2.69 -18.94
N ARG A 105 9.53 -1.99 -19.91
CA ARG A 105 9.86 -2.12 -21.34
C ARG A 105 11.31 -1.73 -21.64
N LEU A 106 11.81 -0.66 -21.01
CA LEU A 106 13.22 -0.27 -21.15
C LEU A 106 14.16 -1.32 -20.56
N ILE A 107 13.80 -1.92 -19.42
CA ILE A 107 14.55 -3.03 -18.81
C ILE A 107 14.55 -4.25 -19.74
N ALA A 108 13.41 -4.58 -20.36
CA ALA A 108 13.33 -5.69 -21.32
C ALA A 108 14.31 -5.50 -22.48
N LEU A 109 14.33 -4.30 -23.08
CA LEU A 109 15.26 -3.97 -24.16
C LEU A 109 16.73 -4.03 -23.70
N ALA A 110 17.04 -3.58 -22.48
CA ALA A 110 18.40 -3.64 -21.93
C ALA A 110 18.89 -5.08 -21.66
N LEU A 111 17.96 -6.04 -21.59
CA LEU A 111 18.23 -7.47 -21.46
C LEU A 111 18.19 -8.21 -22.80
N ASP A 112 18.17 -7.49 -23.92
CA ASP A 112 18.01 -8.04 -25.29
C ASP A 112 16.72 -8.87 -25.47
N LEU A 113 15.66 -8.52 -24.73
CA LEU A 113 14.32 -9.12 -24.86
C LEU A 113 13.41 -8.25 -25.75
N GLU A 114 12.28 -8.80 -26.15
CA GLU A 114 11.22 -8.01 -26.79
C GLU A 114 10.74 -6.90 -25.85
N GLY A 115 10.53 -5.70 -26.37
CA GLY A 115 10.17 -4.54 -25.53
C GLY A 115 8.88 -4.72 -24.73
N ASN A 116 7.96 -5.58 -25.18
CA ASN A 116 6.72 -5.93 -24.50
C ASN A 116 6.81 -7.23 -23.69
N PHE A 117 7.99 -7.80 -23.47
CA PHE A 117 8.19 -9.08 -22.77
C PHE A 117 7.46 -9.12 -21.42
N PHE A 118 7.59 -8.07 -20.61
CA PHE A 118 6.89 -8.00 -19.31
C PHE A 118 5.39 -7.72 -19.42
N ASP A 119 4.90 -7.17 -20.53
CA ASP A 119 3.46 -6.93 -20.74
C ASP A 119 2.67 -8.22 -21.03
N GLN A 120 3.38 -9.31 -21.35
CA GLN A 120 2.76 -10.61 -21.65
C GLN A 120 1.93 -11.11 -20.46
N GLN A 121 0.79 -11.74 -20.77
CA GLN A 121 -0.21 -12.17 -19.78
C GLN A 121 0.36 -13.15 -18.75
N GLU A 122 1.29 -13.99 -19.18
CA GLU A 122 1.98 -15.01 -18.39
C GLU A 122 3.07 -14.42 -17.48
N ILE A 123 3.52 -13.18 -17.74
CA ILE A 123 4.62 -12.52 -17.05
C ILE A 123 4.09 -11.47 -16.07
N LEU A 124 3.71 -10.27 -16.55
CA LEU A 124 3.14 -9.19 -15.71
C LEU A 124 1.91 -8.52 -16.35
N GLY A 125 1.21 -9.19 -17.28
CA GLY A 125 0.02 -8.63 -17.94
C GLY A 125 -1.13 -8.28 -16.98
N LYS A 126 -1.24 -8.99 -15.85
CA LYS A 126 -2.11 -8.61 -14.71
C LYS A 126 -1.26 -8.39 -13.45
N PRO A 127 -0.61 -7.22 -13.30
CA PRO A 127 0.33 -7.00 -12.22
C PRO A 127 -0.40 -6.83 -10.88
N ILE A 128 0.18 -7.36 -9.81
CA ILE A 128 -0.23 -7.07 -8.43
C ILE A 128 0.37 -5.71 -8.04
N ALA A 129 -0.07 -4.65 -8.72
CA ALA A 129 0.36 -3.28 -8.47
C ALA A 129 -0.42 -2.68 -7.30
N VAL A 130 0.32 -2.16 -6.31
CA VAL A 130 -0.24 -1.57 -5.11
C VAL A 130 0.33 -0.16 -4.92
N LEU A 131 -0.57 0.82 -4.87
CA LEU A 131 -0.30 2.15 -4.36
C LEU A 131 -0.42 2.13 -2.83
N ARG A 132 0.69 2.45 -2.14
CA ARG A 132 0.72 2.59 -0.69
C ARG A 132 0.83 4.05 -0.31
N LEU A 133 -0.20 4.58 0.35
CA LEU A 133 -0.15 5.88 1.01
C LEU A 133 0.48 5.68 2.39
N LEU A 134 1.38 6.58 2.79
CA LEU A 134 2.07 6.52 4.08
C LEU A 134 2.02 7.89 4.74
N HIS A 135 1.73 7.89 6.03
CA HIS A 135 1.84 9.07 6.88
C HIS A 135 2.64 8.68 8.12
N TYR A 136 3.77 9.34 8.30
CA TYR A 136 4.62 9.21 9.46
C TYR A 136 4.24 10.30 10.45
N GLU A 137 4.02 9.92 11.70
CA GLU A 137 3.84 10.93 12.74
C GLU A 137 5.14 11.71 12.93
N GLY A 138 5.05 12.99 13.27
CA GLY A 138 6.22 13.83 13.57
C GLY A 138 6.96 13.45 14.86
N LEU A 139 6.72 12.24 15.39
CA LEU A 139 7.45 11.69 16.51
C LEU A 139 8.85 11.30 16.04
N ILE A 140 9.86 11.72 16.79
CA ILE A 140 11.24 11.35 16.51
C ILE A 140 11.35 9.85 16.80
N SER A 141 11.64 9.07 15.76
CA SER A 141 12.06 7.68 15.92
C SER A 141 13.38 7.69 16.69
N ASP A 142 13.32 7.35 17.97
CA ASP A 142 14.50 7.22 18.83
C ASP A 142 14.79 5.72 19.02
N PRO A 143 15.67 5.13 18.19
CA PRO A 143 15.98 3.71 18.30
C PRO A 143 16.56 3.37 19.68
N THR A 144 17.12 4.33 20.42
CA THR A 144 17.69 4.09 21.75
C THR A 144 16.65 3.84 22.85
N ARG A 145 15.39 4.27 22.65
CA ARG A 145 14.29 4.02 23.58
C ARG A 145 13.73 2.61 23.49
N ASP A 146 13.83 1.96 22.34
CA ASP A 146 13.41 0.57 22.15
C ASP A 146 14.39 -0.45 22.76
N TYR A 147 15.63 -0.04 23.11
CA TYR A 147 16.66 -0.92 23.71
C TYR A 147 16.64 -1.01 25.25
N MET A 148 15.66 -0.42 25.94
CA MET A 148 15.68 -0.30 27.41
C MET A 148 15.00 -1.43 28.19
N GLU A 149 14.42 -2.45 27.54
CA GLU A 149 14.03 -3.68 28.24
C GLU A 149 14.84 -4.89 27.73
N PRO A 150 15.64 -5.56 28.60
CA PRO A 150 16.34 -6.77 28.21
C PRO A 150 15.33 -7.91 28.07
N VAL A 151 14.90 -8.20 26.84
CA VAL A 151 14.09 -9.39 26.55
C VAL A 151 15.02 -10.60 26.47
N PRO A 152 14.85 -11.64 27.32
CA PRO A 152 15.67 -12.84 27.23
C PRO A 152 15.41 -13.57 25.91
N ILE A 153 16.49 -13.88 25.19
CA ILE A 153 16.51 -14.58 23.91
C ILE A 153 15.88 -15.98 24.10
N LEU A 154 14.74 -16.24 23.44
CA LEU A 154 14.29 -17.59 23.14
C LEU A 154 14.04 -17.69 21.63
N ILE A 155 14.99 -18.31 20.94
CA ILE A 155 14.89 -18.65 19.52
C ILE A 155 13.83 -19.73 19.36
N LEU A 156 12.85 -19.52 18.48
CA LEU A 156 12.20 -20.59 17.71
C LEU A 156 11.69 -19.97 16.40
N VAL A 157 12.13 -20.61 15.31
CA VAL A 157 11.98 -20.36 13.86
C VAL A 157 10.68 -19.72 13.38
#